data_AF-A0A3D1QWL5-F1
#
_entry.id   AF-A0A3D1QWL5-F1
#
_cell.length_a   1.000
_cell.length_b   1.000
_cell.length_c   1.000
_cell.angle_alpha   90.00
_cell.angle_beta   90.00
_cell.angle_gamma   90.00
#
_symmetry.space_group_name_H-M   'P 1'
#
loop_
_entity.id
_entity.type
_entity.pdbx_description
1 polymer ?
#
loop_
_entity_poly.entity_id
_entity_poly.type
_entity_poly.pdbx_seq_one_letter_code
_entity_poly.pdbx_strand_id
1 'polypeptide(L)'
;HAGHEGCAGAHEAEAGQGIEPGQNTEAVAVTDPATGAAILAAGAKLAGATPVTIDDLIAKPERYAGKTVRVAGNISAMCHHRRGWFAVQAEGRSGAVVRVVTTPSFKVPENSIGKKARAEGVVSIVEVPSGAARHYAADHKVGDPAAVKDDKPVQAVIIRATGAEFL
;
A
#
# COMPACT_ATOMS: atom_id res chain seq x y z
N HIS A 1 -31.84 56.71 20.14
CA HIS A 1 -31.38 55.59 20.99
C HIS A 1 -30.76 54.57 20.04
N ALA A 2 -29.44 54.63 19.85
CA ALA A 2 -28.42 53.82 20.54
C ALA A 2 -28.36 52.43 19.88
N GLY A 3 -27.28 52.07 19.17
CA GLY A 3 -26.06 51.42 19.72
C GLY A 3 -26.34 49.91 19.85
N HIS A 4 -25.56 48.94 19.41
CA HIS A 4 -24.13 48.65 19.53
C HIS A 4 -23.92 47.37 18.67
N GLU A 5 -22.88 47.28 17.84
CA GLU A 5 -21.64 46.52 18.09
C GLU A 5 -21.74 45.01 17.85
N GLY A 6 -20.72 44.51 17.15
CA GLY A 6 -20.72 43.21 16.50
C GLY A 6 -20.14 42.09 17.34
N CYS A 7 -20.02 40.93 16.70
CA CYS A 7 -18.99 39.95 17.01
C CYS A 7 -18.59 39.25 15.71
N ALA A 8 -17.33 39.45 15.33
CA ALA A 8 -16.62 38.63 14.38
C ALA A 8 -16.51 37.21 14.94
N GLY A 9 -16.77 36.21 14.10
CA GLY A 9 -16.49 34.81 14.36
C GLY A 9 -16.01 34.20 13.06
N ALA A 10 -14.70 34.27 12.84
CA ALA A 10 -14.03 33.50 11.81
C ALA A 10 -14.33 32.01 12.05
N HIS A 11 -14.84 31.33 11.02
CA HIS A 11 -14.63 29.91 10.88
C HIS A 11 -14.23 29.63 9.44
N GLU A 12 -12.96 29.93 9.16
CA GLU A 12 -12.19 29.07 8.29
C GLU A 12 -12.13 27.69 8.96
N ALA A 13 -12.94 26.77 8.46
CA ALA A 13 -12.54 25.39 8.33
C ALA A 13 -13.00 24.97 6.96
N GLU A 14 -12.04 25.03 6.05
CA GLU A 14 -12.14 24.51 4.71
C GLU A 14 -12.78 23.12 4.79
N ALA A 15 -13.87 22.94 4.05
CA ALA A 15 -14.42 21.63 3.78
C ALA A 15 -13.32 20.82 3.06
N GLY A 16 -12.49 20.15 3.87
CA GLY A 16 -11.54 19.16 3.40
C GLY A 16 -12.34 18.22 2.52
N GLN A 17 -11.96 18.18 1.25
CA GLN A 17 -12.55 17.31 0.26
C GLN A 17 -12.43 15.89 0.78
N GLY A 18 -13.52 15.42 1.40
CA GLY A 18 -13.66 14.06 1.88
C GLY A 18 -13.61 13.17 0.65
N ILE A 19 -12.48 12.48 0.47
CA ILE A 19 -12.40 11.40 -0.50
C ILE A 19 -13.32 10.30 0.04
N GLU A 20 -14.51 10.17 -0.55
CA GLU A 20 -15.44 9.11 -0.23
C GLU A 20 -14.77 7.74 -0.50
N PRO A 21 -14.88 6.76 0.41
CA PRO A 21 -14.25 5.46 0.22
C PRO A 21 -14.89 4.72 -0.97
N GLY A 22 -14.17 4.61 -2.08
CA GLY A 22 -14.51 3.69 -3.17
C GLY A 22 -14.49 4.21 -4.60
N GLN A 23 -14.13 5.49 -4.86
CA GLN A 23 -14.26 6.06 -6.22
C GLN A 23 -12.94 6.36 -6.95
N ASN A 24 -11.80 6.33 -6.26
CA ASN A 24 -10.53 6.75 -6.87
C ASN A 24 -9.69 5.53 -7.29
N THR A 25 -9.93 5.07 -8.52
CA THR A 25 -9.05 4.08 -9.17
C THR A 25 -7.65 4.65 -9.44
N GLU A 26 -7.50 5.97 -9.48
CA GLU A 26 -6.21 6.66 -9.62
C GLU A 26 -5.81 7.37 -8.34
N ALA A 27 -4.52 7.69 -8.22
CA ALA A 27 -3.99 8.37 -7.06
C ALA A 27 -4.28 9.88 -7.13
N VAL A 28 -4.55 10.48 -5.97
CA VAL A 28 -4.79 11.91 -5.79
C VAL A 28 -3.75 12.50 -4.84
N ALA A 29 -3.35 13.74 -5.09
CA ALA A 29 -2.46 14.45 -4.18
C ALA A 29 -3.21 14.82 -2.90
N VAL A 30 -2.62 14.52 -1.75
CA VAL A 30 -3.14 14.88 -0.42
C VAL A 30 -2.00 15.32 0.48
N THR A 31 -2.34 15.97 1.59
CA THR A 31 -1.37 16.34 2.63
C THR A 31 -1.26 15.22 3.65
N ASP A 32 -0.05 14.73 3.92
CA ASP A 32 0.22 13.74 4.95
C ASP A 32 -0.13 14.33 6.33
N PRO A 33 -1.10 13.75 7.07
CA PRO A 33 -1.53 14.30 8.35
C PRO A 33 -0.45 14.23 9.45
N ALA A 34 0.56 13.35 9.28
CA ALA A 34 1.65 13.20 10.24
C ALA A 34 2.83 14.15 9.98
N THR A 35 3.06 14.54 8.72
CA THR A 35 4.26 15.31 8.34
C THR A 35 3.96 16.65 7.66
N GLY A 36 2.74 16.88 7.20
CA GLY A 36 2.36 18.03 6.39
C GLY A 36 2.91 17.99 4.95
N ALA A 37 3.61 16.92 4.56
CA ALA A 37 4.18 16.78 3.22
C ALA A 37 3.10 16.41 2.18
N ALA A 38 3.28 16.85 0.94
CA ALA A 38 2.46 16.39 -0.18
C ALA A 38 2.79 14.92 -0.50
N ILE A 39 1.76 14.07 -0.50
CA ILE A 39 1.83 12.63 -0.81
C ILE A 39 0.76 12.26 -1.84
N LEU A 40 0.86 11.08 -2.43
CA LEU A 40 -0.21 10.54 -3.28
C LEU A 40 -1.00 9.48 -2.50
N ALA A 41 -2.33 9.60 -2.46
CA ALA A 41 -3.21 8.59 -1.89
C ALA A 41 -4.03 7.91 -3.00
N ALA A 42 -4.18 6.59 -2.94
CA ALA A 42 -4.96 5.80 -3.89
C ALA A 42 -5.84 4.78 -3.17
N GLY A 43 -7.04 4.52 -3.72
CA GLY A 43 -8.03 3.66 -3.08
C GLY A 43 -8.71 4.31 -1.88
N ALA A 44 -9.10 3.50 -0.91
CA ALA A 44 -9.73 3.96 0.33
C ALA A 44 -8.74 4.72 1.23
N LYS A 45 -9.25 5.68 2.00
CA LYS A 45 -8.47 6.32 3.06
C LYS A 45 -8.00 5.27 4.07
N LEU A 46 -6.74 5.36 4.51
CA LEU A 46 -6.22 4.48 5.56
C LEU A 46 -7.00 4.72 6.87
N ALA A 47 -7.47 3.63 7.47
CA ALA A 47 -8.34 3.62 8.65
C ALA A 47 -7.56 3.45 9.96
N GLY A 48 -6.23 3.32 9.91
CA GLY A 48 -5.40 3.14 11.10
C GLY A 48 -5.34 1.69 11.57
N ALA A 49 -5.30 0.74 10.61
CA ALA A 49 -5.15 -0.68 10.92
C ALA A 49 -3.84 -0.96 11.67
N THR A 50 -3.79 -2.10 12.36
CA THR A 50 -2.63 -2.49 13.17
C THR A 50 -1.36 -2.53 12.31
N PRO A 51 -0.30 -1.78 12.68
CA PRO A 51 0.97 -1.82 11.96
C PRO A 51 1.64 -3.18 12.13
N VAL A 52 2.08 -3.77 11.02
CA VAL A 52 2.85 -5.03 11.00
C VAL A 52 4.10 -4.84 10.16
N THR A 53 5.23 -5.37 10.63
CA THR A 53 6.49 -5.31 9.90
C THR A 53 6.49 -6.26 8.71
N ILE A 54 7.24 -5.93 7.66
CA ILE A 54 7.41 -6.81 6.49
C ILE A 54 8.02 -8.15 6.92
N ASP A 55 8.95 -8.15 7.86
CA ASP A 55 9.55 -9.40 8.36
C ASP A 55 8.56 -10.27 9.11
N ASP A 56 7.74 -9.69 9.99
CA ASP A 56 6.79 -10.48 10.76
C ASP A 56 5.75 -11.12 9.86
N LEU A 57 5.34 -10.45 8.78
CA LEU A 57 4.46 -11.03 7.77
C LEU A 57 5.11 -12.22 7.05
N ILE A 58 6.40 -12.12 6.74
CA ILE A 58 7.13 -13.20 6.05
C ILE A 58 7.43 -14.36 6.99
N ALA A 59 7.80 -14.07 8.24
CA ALA A 59 8.19 -15.08 9.22
C ALA A 59 7.00 -15.81 9.85
N LYS A 60 5.83 -15.14 9.94
CA LYS A 60 4.64 -15.66 10.66
C LYS A 60 3.34 -15.35 9.88
N PRO A 61 3.23 -15.70 8.59
CA PRO A 61 2.10 -15.30 7.76
C PRO A 61 0.75 -15.79 8.29
N GLU A 62 0.71 -16.96 8.92
CA GLU A 62 -0.50 -17.58 9.47
C GLU A 62 -1.10 -16.77 10.63
N ARG A 63 -0.28 -16.01 11.36
CA ARG A 63 -0.77 -15.13 12.45
C ARG A 63 -1.59 -13.97 11.93
N TYR A 64 -1.39 -13.60 10.68
CA TYR A 64 -1.99 -12.43 10.06
C TYR A 64 -2.97 -12.76 8.94
N ALA A 65 -2.94 -13.98 8.39
CA ALA A 65 -3.86 -14.42 7.35
C ALA A 65 -5.33 -14.09 7.69
N GLY A 66 -6.01 -13.42 6.75
CA GLY A 66 -7.40 -12.96 6.91
C GLY A 66 -7.57 -11.69 7.73
N LYS A 67 -6.53 -11.15 8.36
CA LYS A 67 -6.59 -9.89 9.13
C LYS A 67 -6.26 -8.70 8.25
N THR A 68 -6.93 -7.58 8.52
CA THR A 68 -6.55 -6.28 7.97
C THR A 68 -5.37 -5.72 8.75
N VAL A 69 -4.29 -5.40 8.06
CA VAL A 69 -3.06 -4.84 8.64
C VAL A 69 -2.64 -3.59 7.88
N ARG A 70 -1.80 -2.78 8.52
CA ARG A 70 -1.06 -1.69 7.88
C ARG A 70 0.40 -2.07 7.74
N VAL A 71 0.95 -1.92 6.54
CA VAL A 71 2.40 -2.05 6.29
C VAL A 71 2.99 -0.73 5.84
N ALA A 72 4.27 -0.55 6.11
CA ALA A 72 5.05 0.58 5.61
C ALA A 72 6.43 0.09 5.15
N GLY A 73 6.96 0.70 4.09
CA GLY A 73 8.30 0.37 3.61
C GLY A 73 8.65 1.00 2.27
N ASN A 74 9.80 0.61 1.74
CA ASN A 74 10.28 1.07 0.43
C ASN A 74 9.67 0.22 -0.68
N ILE A 75 9.29 0.86 -1.78
CA ILE A 75 8.80 0.17 -2.97
C ILE A 75 10.00 -0.28 -3.81
N SER A 76 10.17 -1.58 -3.98
CA SER A 76 11.28 -2.16 -4.74
C SER A 76 10.91 -2.55 -6.17
N ALA A 77 9.64 -2.88 -6.41
CA ALA A 77 9.13 -3.27 -7.72
C ALA A 77 7.64 -2.97 -7.85
N MET A 78 7.16 -2.87 -9.08
CA MET A 78 5.73 -2.80 -9.38
C MET A 78 5.41 -3.40 -10.74
N CYS A 79 4.13 -3.70 -10.98
CA CYS A 79 3.68 -4.03 -12.33
C CYS A 79 3.57 -2.76 -13.18
N HIS A 80 4.52 -2.51 -14.07
CA HIS A 80 4.52 -1.30 -14.91
C HIS A 80 3.30 -1.19 -15.83
N HIS A 81 2.89 -2.29 -16.47
CA HIS A 81 1.84 -2.23 -17.48
C HIS A 81 0.44 -2.14 -16.88
N ARG A 82 0.12 -2.99 -15.88
CA ARG A 82 -1.22 -3.04 -15.27
C ARG A 82 -1.35 -2.14 -14.05
N ARG A 83 -0.24 -1.73 -13.43
CA ARG A 83 -0.20 -0.92 -12.19
C ARG A 83 -1.05 -1.53 -11.06
N GLY A 84 -1.17 -2.86 -11.04
CA GLY A 84 -2.10 -3.60 -10.18
C GLY A 84 -1.48 -4.22 -8.92
N TRP A 85 -0.17 -4.05 -8.74
CA TRP A 85 0.55 -4.45 -7.53
C TRP A 85 1.90 -3.75 -7.45
N PHE A 86 2.42 -3.68 -6.23
CA PHE A 86 3.79 -3.26 -5.92
C PHE A 86 4.41 -4.13 -4.83
N ALA A 87 5.73 -4.25 -4.79
CA ALA A 87 6.48 -4.95 -3.75
C ALA A 87 6.99 -3.95 -2.73
N VAL A 88 6.75 -4.24 -1.45
CA VAL A 88 7.23 -3.46 -0.32
C VAL A 88 8.28 -4.26 0.42
N GLN A 89 9.41 -3.62 0.69
CA GLN A 89 10.47 -4.13 1.55
C GLN A 89 10.59 -3.25 2.78
N ALA A 90 11.09 -3.82 3.88
CA ALA A 90 11.37 -3.04 5.07
C ALA A 90 12.37 -1.91 4.79
N GLU A 91 12.18 -0.77 5.44
CA GLU A 91 13.06 0.38 5.28
C GLU A 91 14.51 0.05 5.64
N GLY A 92 15.47 0.58 4.87
CA GLY A 92 16.90 0.39 5.11
C GLY A 92 17.42 -1.02 4.84
N ARG A 93 16.57 -1.93 4.33
CA ARG A 93 16.94 -3.32 4.04
C ARG A 93 16.67 -3.69 2.60
N SER A 94 17.47 -4.61 2.09
CA SER A 94 17.28 -5.26 0.80
C SER A 94 16.96 -6.74 1.00
N GLY A 95 16.31 -7.34 0.00
CA GLY A 95 15.97 -8.76 0.03
C GLY A 95 14.47 -8.99 0.15
N ALA A 96 14.03 -9.50 1.30
CA ALA A 96 12.68 -10.03 1.47
C ALA A 96 11.60 -8.95 1.29
N VAL A 97 10.59 -9.25 0.47
CA VAL A 97 9.52 -8.32 0.10
C VAL A 97 8.15 -8.96 0.25
N VAL A 98 7.13 -8.13 0.51
CA VAL A 98 5.72 -8.53 0.45
C VAL A 98 5.06 -7.82 -0.72
N ARG A 99 4.31 -8.57 -1.53
CA ARG A 99 3.50 -7.99 -2.60
C ARG A 99 2.21 -7.41 -2.05
N VAL A 100 1.98 -6.14 -2.35
CA VAL A 100 0.72 -5.43 -2.14
C VAL A 100 -0.05 -5.44 -3.45
N VAL A 101 -1.12 -6.24 -3.51
CA VAL A 101 -2.02 -6.36 -4.66
C VAL A 101 -3.12 -5.33 -4.52
N THR A 102 -3.28 -4.48 -5.53
CA THR A 102 -4.19 -3.33 -5.51
C THR A 102 -5.37 -3.50 -6.47
N THR A 103 -5.28 -4.41 -7.44
CA THR A 103 -6.41 -4.74 -8.33
C THR A 103 -7.48 -5.56 -7.59
N PRO A 104 -8.78 -5.24 -7.74
CA PRO A 104 -9.36 -4.18 -8.59
C PRO A 104 -9.52 -2.80 -7.93
N SER A 105 -9.12 -2.65 -6.66
CA SER A 105 -9.34 -1.45 -5.84
C SER A 105 -8.77 -0.15 -6.43
N PHE A 106 -7.50 -0.13 -6.84
CA PHE A 106 -6.84 1.07 -7.38
C PHE A 106 -5.57 0.75 -8.18
N LYS A 107 -5.09 1.73 -8.94
CA LYS A 107 -3.82 1.70 -9.68
C LYS A 107 -2.70 2.34 -8.87
N VAL A 108 -1.55 1.67 -8.81
CA VAL A 108 -0.32 2.22 -8.26
C VAL A 108 0.12 3.45 -9.08
N PRO A 109 0.51 4.58 -8.47
CA PRO A 109 1.05 5.72 -9.21
C PRO A 109 2.24 5.32 -10.08
N GLU A 110 2.37 5.97 -11.22
CA GLU A 110 3.60 5.89 -11.99
C GLU A 110 4.78 6.43 -11.17
N ASN A 111 5.97 5.87 -11.39
CA ASN A 111 7.19 6.27 -10.66
C ASN A 111 7.15 6.01 -9.14
N SER A 112 6.40 5.00 -8.70
CA SER A 112 6.38 4.58 -7.29
C SER A 112 7.64 3.81 -6.84
N ILE A 113 8.43 3.25 -7.75
CA ILE A 113 9.66 2.52 -7.38
C ILE A 113 10.69 3.47 -6.77
N GLY A 114 11.31 3.07 -5.66
CA GLY A 114 12.28 3.89 -4.91
C GLY A 114 11.65 4.85 -3.91
N LYS A 115 10.33 5.02 -3.94
CA LYS A 115 9.56 5.79 -2.95
C LYS A 115 9.19 4.94 -1.74
N LYS A 116 8.66 5.59 -0.70
CA LYS A 116 8.05 4.90 0.43
C LYS A 116 6.55 4.75 0.20
N ALA A 117 5.95 3.74 0.79
CA ALA A 117 4.51 3.62 0.85
C ALA A 117 4.02 3.09 2.19
N ARG A 118 2.78 3.46 2.50
CA ARG A 118 1.96 2.88 3.55
C ARG A 118 0.74 2.26 2.88
N ALA A 119 0.39 1.02 3.22
CA ALA A 119 -0.76 0.35 2.63
C ALA A 119 -1.55 -0.39 3.70
N GLU A 120 -2.87 -0.38 3.56
CA GLU A 120 -3.78 -1.17 4.37
C GLU A 120 -4.53 -2.18 3.53
N GLY A 121 -4.64 -3.40 4.07
CA GLY A 121 -5.31 -4.47 3.37
C GLY A 121 -5.33 -5.78 4.14
N VAL A 122 -6.01 -6.76 3.56
CA VAL A 122 -6.15 -8.09 4.13
C VAL A 122 -4.95 -8.94 3.75
N VAL A 123 -4.29 -9.54 4.75
CA VAL A 123 -3.19 -10.49 4.51
C VAL A 123 -3.75 -11.78 3.95
N SER A 124 -3.09 -12.33 2.93
CA SER A 124 -3.47 -13.59 2.32
C SER A 124 -2.25 -14.41 1.97
N ILE A 125 -2.35 -15.72 2.24
CA ILE A 125 -1.39 -16.70 1.76
C ILE A 125 -1.94 -17.23 0.44
N VAL A 126 -1.14 -17.16 -0.62
CA VAL A 126 -1.54 -17.59 -1.96
C VAL A 126 -0.54 -18.56 -2.54
N GLU A 127 -1.03 -19.50 -3.32
CA GLU A 127 -0.20 -20.34 -4.17
C GLU A 127 0.11 -19.60 -5.47
N VAL A 128 1.39 -19.37 -5.73
CA VAL A 128 1.88 -18.74 -6.95
C VAL A 128 2.40 -19.85 -7.87
N PRO A 129 1.82 -20.05 -9.07
CA PRO A 129 2.33 -21.03 -10.03
C PRO A 129 3.82 -20.80 -10.31
N SER A 130 4.59 -21.89 -10.48
CA SER A 130 6.05 -21.85 -10.66
C SER A 130 6.50 -20.89 -11.77
N GLY A 131 5.81 -20.87 -12.92
CA GLY A 131 6.08 -19.93 -14.01
C GLY A 131 5.93 -18.46 -13.61
N ALA A 132 4.88 -18.14 -12.84
CA ALA A 132 4.69 -16.78 -12.33
C ALA A 132 5.72 -16.43 -11.25
N ALA A 133 6.04 -17.36 -10.36
CA ALA A 133 7.07 -17.17 -9.34
C ALA A 133 8.45 -16.90 -9.97
N ARG A 134 8.81 -17.62 -11.04
CA ARG A 134 10.03 -17.37 -11.84
C ARG A 134 10.04 -15.99 -12.45
N HIS A 135 8.96 -15.58 -13.10
CA HIS A 135 8.83 -14.24 -13.68
C HIS A 135 8.99 -13.14 -12.61
N TYR A 136 8.34 -13.30 -11.45
CA TYR A 136 8.50 -12.34 -10.35
C TYR A 136 9.94 -12.28 -9.82
N ALA A 137 10.63 -13.42 -9.69
CA ALA A 137 12.00 -13.46 -9.23
C ALA A 137 12.99 -12.87 -10.26
N ALA A 138 12.82 -13.20 -11.54
CA ALA A 138 13.71 -12.77 -12.62
C ALA A 138 13.53 -11.28 -12.97
N ASP A 139 12.29 -10.85 -13.20
CA ASP A 139 12.01 -9.54 -13.79
C ASP A 139 11.80 -8.47 -12.71
N HIS A 140 11.47 -8.88 -11.49
CA HIS A 140 11.11 -7.98 -10.39
C HIS A 140 11.89 -8.21 -9.10
N LYS A 141 12.81 -9.19 -9.05
CA LYS A 141 13.57 -9.56 -7.85
C LYS A 141 12.68 -9.84 -6.63
N VAL A 142 11.49 -10.41 -6.86
CA VAL A 142 10.51 -10.76 -5.84
C VAL A 142 10.55 -12.26 -5.57
N GLY A 143 10.82 -12.64 -4.31
CA GLY A 143 10.93 -14.04 -3.90
C GLY A 143 12.31 -14.65 -4.17
N ASP A 144 12.46 -15.94 -3.87
CA ASP A 144 13.69 -16.68 -4.11
C ASP A 144 13.55 -17.57 -5.38
N PRO A 145 14.27 -17.27 -6.48
CA PRO A 145 14.23 -18.09 -7.68
C PRO A 145 14.70 -19.53 -7.43
N ALA A 146 15.61 -19.76 -6.49
CA ALA A 146 16.11 -21.09 -6.15
C ALA A 146 15.06 -21.94 -5.41
N ALA A 147 14.07 -21.30 -4.78
CA ALA A 147 12.95 -21.98 -4.15
C ALA A 147 11.88 -22.45 -5.16
N VAL A 148 11.93 -21.99 -6.42
CA VAL A 148 10.93 -22.31 -7.43
C VAL A 148 11.23 -23.64 -8.14
N LYS A 149 10.69 -24.72 -7.58
CA LYS A 149 10.75 -26.06 -8.19
C LYS A 149 9.83 -26.16 -9.41
N ASP A 150 10.24 -26.96 -10.41
CA ASP A 150 9.40 -27.26 -11.57
C ASP A 150 8.06 -27.84 -11.13
N ASP A 151 6.99 -27.39 -11.78
CA ASP A 151 5.60 -27.87 -11.62
C ASP A 151 4.99 -27.79 -10.21
N LYS A 152 5.61 -27.07 -9.27
CA LYS A 152 5.03 -26.85 -7.94
C LYS A 152 4.75 -25.37 -7.67
N PRO A 153 3.55 -25.00 -7.18
CA PRO A 153 3.31 -23.64 -6.75
C PRO A 153 4.18 -23.29 -5.53
N VAL A 154 4.52 -22.01 -5.41
CA VAL A 154 5.23 -21.44 -4.28
C VAL A 154 4.23 -20.68 -3.42
N GLN A 155 4.20 -20.95 -2.12
CA GLN A 155 3.40 -20.16 -1.19
C GLN A 155 4.02 -18.77 -1.03
N ALA A 156 3.20 -17.74 -1.17
CA ALA A 156 3.59 -16.36 -0.96
C ALA A 156 2.59 -15.66 -0.04
N VAL A 157 3.10 -14.84 0.87
CA VAL A 157 2.29 -13.87 1.60
C VAL A 157 2.10 -12.62 0.74
N ILE A 158 0.84 -12.19 0.62
CA ILE A 158 0.47 -10.95 -0.07
C ILE A 158 -0.48 -10.14 0.81
N ILE A 159 -0.63 -8.87 0.47
CA ILE A 159 -1.66 -8.00 1.04
C ILE A 159 -2.60 -7.59 -0.08
N ARG A 160 -3.90 -7.83 0.10
CA ARG A 160 -4.93 -7.28 -0.78
C ARG A 160 -5.33 -5.90 -0.26
N ALA A 161 -4.76 -4.86 -0.85
CA ALA A 161 -4.92 -3.50 -0.38
C ALA A 161 -6.27 -2.91 -0.78
N THR A 162 -6.90 -2.22 0.18
CA THR A 162 -8.04 -1.35 -0.05
C THR A 162 -7.60 0.09 -0.30
N GLY A 163 -6.45 0.49 0.27
CA GLY A 163 -5.88 1.82 0.11
C GLY A 163 -4.37 1.86 0.34
N ALA A 164 -3.71 2.86 -0.25
CA ALA A 164 -2.29 3.12 -0.05
C ALA A 164 -1.96 4.61 -0.17
N GLU A 165 -0.92 5.01 0.55
CA GLU A 165 -0.28 6.32 0.51
C GLU A 165 1.16 6.15 0.03
N PHE A 166 1.60 7.00 -0.90
CA PHE A 166 2.91 6.98 -1.54
C PHE A 166 3.64 8.30 -1.24
N LEU A 167 4.84 8.18 -0.67
CA LEU A 167 5.67 9.27 -0.19
C LEU A 167 6.90 9.43 -1.11
#